data_AF-A0A7S0U784-F1
#
_entry.id   AF-A0A7S0U784-F1
#
_cell.length_a   1.000
_cell.length_b   1.000
_cell.length_c   1.000
_cell.angle_alpha   90.00
_cell.angle_beta   90.00
_cell.angle_gamma   90.00
#
_symmetry.space_group_name_H-M   'P 1'
#
loop_
_entity.id
_entity.type
_entity.pdbx_description
1 polymer ?
#
loop_
_entity_poly.entity_id
_entity_poly.type
_entity_poly.pdbx_seq_one_letter_code
_entity_poly.pdbx_strand_id
1 'polypeptide(L)'
;RFGAETSQMFVTSGTDATCSTPNQTIASEVFVDFAISINGADFKSLGASSFNVYRKPVVVETDPVGAPLEGGTIVSIKGEDFAARTAQVLLCKFGGQVSAASFVSAAEILCTSPAVSSTSLEPLYVSLVGSGDSLLGYTALEWSDVTRNFTFYNQPTIDFISPWDGYVAGGSVVTVIGSGFQGGPSPSVDQCRFGTVVTTAE
;
A
#
# COMPACT_ATOMS: atom_id res chain seq x y z
N ARG A 1 26.52 -12.37 10.41
CA ARG A 1 27.12 -11.03 10.54
C ARG A 1 26.70 -10.20 9.35
N PHE A 2 26.25 -8.98 9.59
CA PHE A 2 25.79 -8.00 8.61
C PHE A 2 26.63 -6.73 8.83
N GLY A 3 27.74 -6.59 8.11
CA GLY A 3 28.75 -5.56 8.39
C GLY A 3 29.42 -5.78 9.76
N ALA A 4 29.24 -4.84 10.69
CA ALA A 4 29.77 -4.92 12.05
C ALA A 4 28.85 -5.69 13.03
N GLU A 5 27.57 -5.85 12.70
CA GLU A 5 26.56 -6.41 13.61
C GLU A 5 26.40 -7.92 13.43
N THR A 6 26.12 -8.62 14.52
CA THR A 6 25.90 -10.07 14.54
C THR A 6 24.53 -10.44 15.08
N SER A 7 23.93 -11.49 14.51
CA SER A 7 22.71 -12.11 15.02
C SER A 7 22.90 -13.63 15.12
N GLN A 8 22.04 -14.27 15.92
CA GLN A 8 22.07 -15.71 16.10
C GLN A 8 21.53 -16.43 14.86
N MET A 9 22.27 -17.45 14.42
CA MET A 9 21.89 -18.34 13.33
C MET A 9 21.27 -19.62 13.90
N PHE A 10 20.16 -20.07 13.30
CA PHE A 10 19.46 -21.30 13.62
C PHE A 10 19.55 -22.25 12.43
N VAL A 11 20.24 -23.36 12.60
CA VAL A 11 20.36 -24.38 11.56
C VAL A 11 19.07 -25.20 11.52
N THR A 12 18.42 -25.25 10.37
CA THR A 12 17.16 -25.99 10.17
C THR A 12 17.39 -27.33 9.46
N SER A 13 18.42 -27.42 8.61
CA SER A 13 18.83 -28.66 7.94
C SER A 13 20.34 -28.65 7.64
N GLY A 14 20.85 -29.71 6.99
CA GLY A 14 22.24 -29.73 6.51
C GLY A 14 22.54 -28.71 5.40
N THR A 15 21.52 -28.11 4.79
CA THR A 15 21.62 -27.11 3.71
C THR A 15 21.04 -25.76 4.10
N ASP A 16 20.23 -25.71 5.15
CA ASP A 16 19.42 -24.55 5.48
C ASP A 16 19.71 -24.05 6.89
N ALA A 17 19.85 -22.73 7.00
CA ALA A 17 19.94 -22.02 8.26
C ALA A 17 19.27 -20.65 8.13
N THR A 18 18.69 -20.16 9.22
CA THR A 18 18.02 -18.87 9.27
C THR A 18 18.70 -17.96 10.30
N CYS A 19 18.68 -16.66 10.04
CA CYS A 19 19.10 -15.64 11.00
C CYS A 19 18.27 -14.39 10.74
N SER A 20 17.97 -13.64 11.79
CA SER A 20 17.30 -12.34 11.65
C SER A 20 18.32 -11.23 11.43
N THR A 21 17.94 -10.19 10.69
CA THR A 21 18.72 -8.97 10.62
C THR A 21 18.72 -8.28 11.99
N PRO A 22 19.88 -7.88 12.53
CA PRO A 22 19.95 -7.13 13.79
C PRO A 22 19.38 -5.72 13.58
N ASN A 23 18.89 -5.10 14.66
CA ASN A 23 18.42 -3.72 14.61
C ASN A 23 19.59 -2.79 14.27
N GLN A 24 19.40 -1.94 13.26
CA GLN A 24 20.41 -1.05 12.72
C GLN A 24 19.83 0.37 12.64
N THR A 25 20.58 1.36 13.12
CA THR A 25 20.21 2.77 12.94
C THR A 25 20.91 3.30 11.69
N ILE A 26 20.26 3.17 10.54
CA ILE A 26 20.75 3.67 9.25
C ILE A 26 20.02 4.97 8.87
N ALA A 27 20.75 5.92 8.28
CA ALA A 27 20.16 7.15 7.76
C ALA A 27 19.51 6.96 6.37
N SER A 28 20.02 6.01 5.59
CA SER A 28 19.56 5.66 4.25
C SER A 28 19.89 4.20 3.93
N GLU A 29 19.35 3.70 2.83
CA GLU A 29 19.71 2.40 2.26
C GLU A 29 21.24 2.24 2.11
N VAL A 30 21.75 1.06 2.48
CA VAL A 30 23.19 0.75 2.46
C VAL A 30 23.43 -0.73 2.21
N PHE A 31 24.49 -1.04 1.45
CA PHE A 31 24.98 -2.39 1.29
C PHE A 31 26.07 -2.70 2.32
N VAL A 32 25.95 -3.85 2.97
CA VAL A 32 26.89 -4.37 3.97
C VAL A 32 27.35 -5.77 3.58
N ASP A 33 28.45 -6.21 4.18
CA ASP A 33 28.98 -7.55 3.95
C ASP A 33 28.19 -8.58 4.77
N PHE A 34 27.71 -9.64 4.12
CA PHE A 34 27.14 -10.79 4.80
C PHE A 34 28.20 -11.88 5.03
N ALA A 35 28.22 -12.43 6.24
CA ALA A 35 29.05 -13.57 6.59
C ALA A 35 28.39 -14.46 7.65
N ILE A 36 28.61 -15.78 7.54
CA ILE A 36 28.15 -16.77 8.52
C ILE A 36 29.33 -17.36 9.29
N SER A 37 29.07 -17.85 10.50
CA SER A 37 30.02 -18.61 11.30
C SER A 37 29.28 -19.71 12.05
N ILE A 38 29.91 -20.89 12.17
CA ILE A 38 29.38 -22.03 12.93
C ILE A 38 30.06 -22.18 14.31
N ASN A 39 31.13 -21.44 14.57
CA ASN A 39 31.89 -21.48 15.82
C ASN A 39 32.08 -20.11 16.47
N GLY A 40 31.49 -19.05 15.90
CA GLY A 40 31.57 -17.68 16.41
C GLY A 40 32.91 -16.97 16.17
N ALA A 41 33.90 -17.65 15.59
CA ALA A 41 35.24 -17.11 15.36
C ALA A 41 35.59 -17.03 13.87
N ASP A 42 35.32 -18.11 13.14
CA ASP A 42 35.63 -18.21 11.71
C ASP A 42 34.43 -17.79 10.89
N PHE A 43 34.55 -16.68 10.17
CA PHE A 43 33.49 -16.12 9.34
C PHE A 43 33.75 -16.38 7.86
N LYS A 44 32.78 -17.01 7.19
CA LYS A 44 32.76 -17.13 5.73
C LYS A 44 31.89 -16.04 5.14
N SER A 45 32.50 -15.11 4.39
CA SER A 45 31.79 -14.02 3.72
C SER A 45 31.27 -14.43 2.35
N LEU A 46 30.12 -13.88 1.97
CA LEU A 46 29.55 -13.96 0.63
C LEU A 46 30.20 -12.96 -0.36
N GLY A 47 30.97 -12.00 0.15
CA GLY A 47 31.61 -10.93 -0.63
C GLY A 47 31.25 -9.55 -0.11
N ALA A 48 31.95 -8.54 -0.64
CA ALA A 48 31.71 -7.14 -0.29
C ALA A 48 30.33 -6.68 -0.79
N SER A 49 29.62 -5.87 0.00
CA SER A 49 28.30 -5.29 -0.37
C SER A 49 27.27 -6.36 -0.78
N SER A 50 27.31 -7.51 -0.13
CA SER A 50 26.50 -8.69 -0.50
C SER A 50 25.09 -8.69 0.10
N PHE A 51 24.79 -7.76 1.01
CA PHE A 51 23.49 -7.67 1.66
C PHE A 51 23.01 -6.23 1.74
N ASN A 52 21.76 -5.99 1.38
CA ASN A 52 21.16 -4.66 1.39
C ASN A 52 20.34 -4.45 2.66
N VAL A 53 20.59 -3.36 3.38
CA VAL A 53 19.84 -2.94 4.56
C VAL A 53 19.11 -1.64 4.23
N TYR A 54 17.81 -1.61 4.48
CA TYR A 54 16.95 -0.50 4.14
C TYR A 54 15.83 -0.31 5.17
N ARG A 55 15.22 0.87 5.17
CA ARG A 55 14.08 1.19 6.02
C ARG A 55 12.80 0.62 5.41
N LYS A 56 11.85 0.24 6.27
CA LYS A 56 10.50 -0.10 5.82
C LYS A 56 9.84 1.14 5.21
N PRO A 57 9.02 0.97 4.16
CA PRO A 57 8.21 2.06 3.63
C PRO A 57 7.27 2.65 4.69
N VAL A 58 7.00 3.95 4.61
CA VAL A 58 6.04 4.65 5.46
C VAL A 58 4.91 5.21 4.61
N VAL A 59 3.67 4.91 4.95
CA VAL A 59 2.48 5.47 4.29
C VAL A 59 2.05 6.74 5.01
N VAL A 60 2.02 7.87 4.29
CA VAL A 60 1.66 9.19 4.82
C VAL A 60 0.27 9.63 4.36
N GLU A 61 -0.07 9.40 3.09
CA GLU A 61 -1.34 9.84 2.49
C GLU A 61 -1.72 8.91 1.33
N THR A 62 -3.02 8.80 1.07
CA THR A 62 -3.59 8.05 -0.06
C THR A 62 -4.61 8.92 -0.78
N ASP A 63 -4.52 9.00 -2.10
CA ASP A 63 -5.47 9.72 -2.95
C ASP A 63 -5.88 8.87 -4.16
N PRO A 64 -7.17 8.49 -4.31
CA PRO A 64 -8.25 8.73 -3.36
C PRO A 64 -8.08 7.93 -2.05
N VAL A 65 -8.85 8.27 -1.01
CA VAL A 65 -8.93 7.57 0.29
C VAL A 65 -9.86 6.34 0.29
N GLY A 66 -10.32 5.90 -0.88
CA GLY A 66 -11.18 4.73 -1.03
C GLY A 66 -11.49 4.41 -2.48
N ALA A 67 -12.15 3.28 -2.72
CA ALA A 67 -12.52 2.81 -4.06
C ALA A 67 -13.85 2.04 -4.08
N PRO A 68 -14.52 1.92 -5.24
CA PRO A 68 -15.65 1.02 -5.42
C PRO A 68 -15.31 -0.45 -5.18
N LEU A 69 -16.31 -1.27 -4.85
CA LEU A 69 -16.17 -2.73 -4.66
C LEU A 69 -15.61 -3.43 -5.90
N GLU A 70 -15.88 -2.92 -7.10
CA GLU A 70 -15.39 -3.49 -8.36
C GLU A 70 -13.86 -3.39 -8.50
N GLY A 71 -13.20 -2.57 -7.67
CA GLY A 71 -11.77 -2.31 -7.77
C GLY A 71 -11.40 -1.46 -8.99
N GLY A 72 -10.15 -1.55 -9.42
CA GLY A 72 -9.65 -0.86 -10.62
C GLY A 72 -9.35 0.63 -10.44
N THR A 73 -9.52 1.17 -9.23
CA THR A 73 -9.18 2.57 -8.93
C THR A 73 -7.67 2.71 -8.79
N ILE A 74 -7.07 3.67 -9.52
CA ILE A 74 -5.66 4.01 -9.33
C ILE A 74 -5.55 4.89 -8.08
N VAL A 75 -4.78 4.41 -7.12
CA VAL A 75 -4.52 5.06 -5.83
C VAL A 75 -3.08 5.55 -5.83
N SER A 76 -2.90 6.87 -5.73
CA SER A 76 -1.61 7.48 -5.40
C SER A 76 -1.36 7.35 -3.91
N ILE A 77 -0.21 6.79 -3.55
CA ILE A 77 0.21 6.60 -2.16
C ILE A 77 1.48 7.41 -1.97
N LYS A 78 1.39 8.43 -1.11
CA LYS A 78 2.52 9.27 -0.74
C LYS A 78 3.11 8.83 0.58
N GLY A 79 4.43 8.97 0.70
CA GLY A 79 5.15 8.38 1.81
C GLY A 79 6.64 8.65 1.79
N GLU A 80 7.36 7.74 2.44
CA GLU A 80 8.82 7.75 2.54
C GLU A 80 9.37 6.35 2.27
N ASP A 81 10.64 6.29 1.84
CA ASP A 81 11.42 5.06 1.66
C ASP A 81 10.84 4.07 0.63
N PHE A 82 10.12 4.57 -0.37
CA PHE A 82 9.81 3.76 -1.54
C PHE A 82 11.05 3.60 -2.43
N ALA A 83 11.21 2.43 -3.07
CA ALA A 83 12.35 2.18 -3.93
C ALA A 83 11.99 1.25 -5.10
N ALA A 84 12.43 1.61 -6.30
CA ALA A 84 12.50 0.67 -7.42
C ALA A 84 13.84 -0.05 -7.40
N ARG A 85 13.82 -1.38 -7.29
CA ARG A 85 15.03 -2.20 -7.31
C ARG A 85 14.87 -3.33 -8.32
N THR A 86 15.93 -3.64 -9.07
CA THR A 86 15.91 -4.61 -10.18
C THR A 86 15.45 -6.01 -9.78
N ALA A 87 15.59 -6.37 -8.50
CA ALA A 87 15.20 -7.66 -7.94
C ALA A 87 14.17 -7.52 -6.82
N GLN A 88 13.38 -6.44 -6.78
CA GLN A 88 12.31 -6.30 -5.80
C GLN A 88 11.01 -5.83 -6.44
N VAL A 89 9.89 -6.22 -5.85
CA VAL A 89 8.55 -5.80 -6.24
C VAL A 89 7.97 -4.95 -5.11
N LEU A 90 7.44 -3.79 -5.47
CA LEU A 90 6.60 -3.00 -4.57
C LEU A 90 5.18 -3.55 -4.60
N LEU A 91 4.61 -3.77 -3.42
CA LEU A 91 3.26 -4.29 -3.26
C LEU A 91 2.45 -3.37 -2.36
N CYS A 92 1.17 -3.21 -2.69
CA CYS A 92 0.18 -2.62 -1.81
C CYS A 92 -0.77 -3.68 -1.31
N LYS A 93 -1.16 -3.57 -0.04
CA LYS A 93 -2.15 -4.44 0.57
C LYS A 93 -3.31 -3.63 1.11
N PHE A 94 -4.50 -3.91 0.56
CA PHE A 94 -5.78 -3.33 0.95
C PHE A 94 -6.51 -4.37 1.80
N GLY A 95 -6.39 -4.27 3.13
CA GLY A 95 -6.94 -5.28 4.04
C GLY A 95 -6.33 -6.65 3.77
N GLY A 96 -7.14 -7.62 3.32
CA GLY A 96 -6.70 -8.96 2.96
C GLY A 96 -6.11 -9.12 1.55
N GLN A 97 -6.27 -8.14 0.67
CA GLN A 97 -5.97 -8.25 -0.76
C GLN A 97 -4.66 -7.55 -1.12
N VAL A 98 -3.86 -8.15 -2.00
CA VAL A 98 -2.56 -7.62 -2.42
C VAL A 98 -2.57 -7.26 -3.91
N SER A 99 -1.94 -6.14 -4.25
CA SER A 99 -1.79 -5.62 -5.61
C SER A 99 -0.35 -5.18 -5.86
N ALA A 100 0.10 -5.23 -7.11
CA ALA A 100 1.40 -4.68 -7.48
C ALA A 100 1.35 -3.15 -7.50
N ALA A 101 2.43 -2.53 -7.06
CA ALA A 101 2.63 -1.10 -7.15
C ALA A 101 3.54 -0.73 -8.32
N SER A 102 3.27 0.41 -8.94
CA SER A 102 4.19 1.09 -9.85
C SER A 102 4.97 2.15 -9.08
N PHE A 103 6.30 2.10 -9.18
CA PHE A 103 7.16 3.11 -8.57
C PHE A 103 7.08 4.43 -9.35
N VAL A 104 6.87 5.54 -8.66
CA VAL A 104 6.95 6.90 -9.23
C VAL A 104 8.19 7.61 -8.71
N SER A 105 8.35 7.65 -7.37
CA SER A 105 9.51 8.26 -6.72
C SER A 105 9.70 7.66 -5.32
N ALA A 106 10.78 8.06 -4.63
CA ALA A 106 10.99 7.65 -3.23
C ALA A 106 9.89 8.12 -2.26
N ALA A 107 9.03 9.05 -2.70
CA ALA A 107 7.92 9.60 -1.93
C ALA A 107 6.53 9.29 -2.52
N GLU A 108 6.45 8.59 -3.66
CA GLU A 108 5.17 8.26 -4.29
C GLU A 108 5.20 6.91 -5.03
N ILE A 109 4.13 6.14 -4.87
CA ILE A 109 3.84 4.94 -5.67
C ILE A 109 2.37 4.93 -6.11
N LEU A 110 2.06 4.19 -7.17
CA LEU A 110 0.69 3.99 -7.64
C LEU A 110 0.28 2.53 -7.49
N CYS A 111 -0.91 2.30 -6.94
CA CYS A 111 -1.50 0.97 -6.81
C CYS A 111 -2.91 0.93 -7.38
N THR A 112 -3.29 -0.20 -7.96
CA THR A 112 -4.66 -0.40 -8.42
C THR A 112 -5.44 -1.15 -7.35
N SER A 113 -6.56 -0.59 -6.90
CA SER A 113 -7.41 -1.22 -5.90
C SER A 113 -7.95 -2.57 -6.40
N PRO A 114 -7.93 -3.62 -5.57
CA PRO A 114 -8.51 -4.92 -5.92
C PRO A 114 -10.04 -4.87 -5.85
N ALA A 115 -10.69 -5.81 -6.52
CA ALA A 115 -12.11 -6.06 -6.34
C ALA A 115 -12.36 -6.77 -4.99
N VAL A 116 -13.42 -6.36 -4.29
CA VAL A 116 -13.85 -6.92 -3.00
C VAL A 116 -15.35 -7.17 -3.00
N SER A 117 -15.84 -8.02 -2.09
CA SER A 117 -17.24 -8.48 -2.09
C SER A 117 -18.19 -7.68 -1.18
N SER A 118 -17.65 -6.77 -0.37
CA SER A 118 -18.42 -6.03 0.63
C SER A 118 -17.76 -4.70 0.97
N THR A 119 -18.57 -3.75 1.41
CA THR A 119 -18.06 -2.48 1.93
C THR A 119 -17.26 -2.71 3.21
N SER A 120 -16.13 -2.04 3.33
CA SER A 120 -15.27 -2.15 4.51
C SER A 120 -14.32 -0.97 4.63
N LEU A 121 -13.81 -0.76 5.86
CA LEU A 121 -12.74 0.17 6.15
C LEU A 121 -11.48 -0.67 6.42
N GLU A 122 -10.54 -0.65 5.48
CA GLU A 122 -9.35 -1.49 5.55
C GLU A 122 -8.08 -0.66 5.75
N PRO A 123 -7.12 -1.14 6.55
CA PRO A 123 -5.79 -0.56 6.55
C PRO A 123 -5.08 -0.82 5.21
N LEU A 124 -4.40 0.20 4.70
CA LEU A 124 -3.52 0.13 3.54
C LEU A 124 -2.07 0.02 4.00
N TYR A 125 -1.39 -1.03 3.52
CA TYR A 125 0.04 -1.28 3.76
C TYR A 125 0.83 -1.26 2.45
N VAL A 126 2.12 -0.95 2.56
CA VAL A 126 3.09 -1.08 1.47
C VAL A 126 4.21 -2.04 1.89
N SER A 127 4.70 -2.85 0.96
CA SER A 127 5.85 -3.72 1.17
C SER A 127 6.83 -3.64 0.00
N LEU A 128 8.11 -3.81 0.32
CA LEU A 128 9.21 -4.01 -0.62
C LEU A 128 9.66 -5.46 -0.49
N VAL A 129 9.44 -6.26 -1.54
CA VAL A 129 9.69 -7.70 -1.47
C VAL A 129 10.83 -8.09 -2.40
N GLY A 130 11.81 -8.83 -1.88
CA GLY A 130 12.86 -9.45 -2.68
C GLY A 130 12.30 -10.48 -3.66
N SER A 131 12.77 -10.51 -4.90
CA SER A 131 12.29 -11.45 -5.93
C SER A 131 12.50 -12.93 -5.57
N GLY A 132 13.41 -13.24 -4.63
CA GLY A 132 13.60 -14.59 -4.08
C GLY A 132 12.61 -14.98 -2.98
N ASP A 133 11.89 -14.01 -2.41
CA ASP A 133 10.95 -14.19 -1.30
C ASP A 133 9.56 -14.64 -1.78
N SER A 134 9.32 -14.60 -3.10
CA SER A 134 8.10 -15.11 -3.72
C SER A 134 7.84 -16.61 -3.46
N LEU A 135 8.85 -17.37 -3.03
CA LEU A 135 8.74 -18.78 -2.67
C LEU A 135 8.02 -19.01 -1.33
N LEU A 136 7.92 -17.99 -0.47
CA LEU A 136 7.28 -18.08 0.85
C LEU A 136 5.79 -17.69 0.84
N GLY A 137 5.27 -17.28 -0.31
CA GLY A 137 3.92 -16.70 -0.43
C GLY A 137 3.82 -15.31 0.20
N TYR A 138 2.84 -14.52 -0.22
CA TYR A 138 2.66 -13.11 0.21
C TYR A 138 2.31 -12.93 1.71
N THR A 139 2.39 -13.99 2.52
CA THR A 139 2.06 -14.01 3.95
C THR A 139 3.28 -13.77 4.85
N ALA A 140 4.50 -13.98 4.36
CA ALA A 140 5.74 -13.79 5.12
C ALA A 140 6.42 -12.42 4.90
N LEU A 141 5.73 -11.48 4.24
CA LEU A 141 6.28 -10.19 3.84
C LEU A 141 6.36 -9.20 4.99
N GLU A 142 7.40 -8.36 4.98
CA GLU A 142 7.51 -7.20 5.85
C GLU A 142 6.66 -6.05 5.30
N TRP A 143 5.57 -5.73 5.99
CA TRP A 143 4.69 -4.61 5.66
C TRP A 143 5.10 -3.34 6.42
N SER A 144 4.74 -2.18 5.87
CA SER A 144 4.85 -0.88 6.53
C SER A 144 4.17 -0.89 7.90
N ASP A 145 4.80 -0.31 8.92
CA ASP A 145 4.24 -0.27 10.28
C ASP A 145 3.16 0.81 10.41
N VAL A 146 3.26 1.89 9.64
CA VAL A 146 2.28 2.99 9.58
C VAL A 146 1.35 2.77 8.38
N THR A 147 0.04 2.89 8.62
CA THR A 147 -1.01 2.68 7.61
C THR A 147 -1.92 3.89 7.46
N ARG A 148 -2.70 3.89 6.38
CA ARG A 148 -3.88 4.75 6.22
C ARG A 148 -5.11 3.91 6.02
N ASN A 149 -6.24 4.41 6.51
CA ASN A 149 -7.51 3.77 6.28
C ASN A 149 -7.93 4.00 4.82
N PHE A 150 -8.44 2.96 4.20
CA PHE A 150 -8.93 2.96 2.83
C PHE A 150 -10.31 2.33 2.80
N THR A 151 -11.31 3.06 2.28
CA THR A 151 -12.71 2.60 2.32
C THR A 151 -13.12 1.97 1.00
N PHE A 152 -13.69 0.78 1.06
CA PHE A 152 -14.42 0.17 -0.05
C PHE A 152 -15.91 0.49 0.06
N TYR A 153 -16.49 1.04 -1.00
CA TYR A 153 -17.88 1.51 -1.04
C TYR A 153 -18.63 1.01 -2.28
N ASN A 154 -19.97 1.05 -2.24
CA ASN A 154 -20.79 0.74 -3.40
C ASN A 154 -20.81 1.92 -4.38
N GLN A 155 -20.73 1.67 -5.69
CA GLN A 155 -20.96 2.70 -6.68
C GLN A 155 -22.39 3.26 -6.57
N PRO A 156 -22.58 4.60 -6.60
CA PRO A 156 -23.90 5.19 -6.56
C PRO A 156 -24.65 4.91 -7.87
N THR A 157 -25.92 4.52 -7.76
CA THR A 157 -26.84 4.39 -8.90
C THR A 157 -27.97 5.40 -8.75
N ILE A 158 -28.44 5.95 -9.87
CA ILE A 158 -29.59 6.85 -9.90
C ILE A 158 -30.74 6.13 -10.58
N ASP A 159 -31.85 5.97 -9.88
CA ASP A 159 -33.07 5.37 -10.42
C ASP A 159 -34.08 6.43 -10.83
N PHE A 160 -34.27 7.47 -10.00
CA PHE A 160 -35.25 8.54 -10.24
C PHE A 160 -34.82 9.87 -9.60
N ILE A 161 -35.27 11.00 -10.16
CA ILE A 161 -35.11 12.33 -9.58
C ILE A 161 -36.46 13.04 -9.47
N SER A 162 -36.65 13.85 -8.43
CA SER A 162 -37.87 14.65 -8.24
C SER A 162 -37.60 15.98 -7.53
N PRO A 163 -38.11 17.11 -8.03
CA PRO A 163 -38.77 17.27 -9.32
C PRO A 163 -37.79 17.10 -10.51
N TRP A 164 -38.32 16.97 -11.75
CA TRP A 164 -37.51 16.89 -12.98
C TRP A 164 -37.16 18.26 -13.56
N ASP A 165 -37.58 19.34 -12.91
CA ASP A 165 -37.35 20.73 -13.29
C ASP A 165 -36.88 21.58 -12.09
N GLY A 166 -36.39 22.78 -12.39
CA GLY A 166 -35.88 23.71 -11.38
C GLY A 166 -35.73 25.12 -11.93
N TYR A 167 -35.56 26.09 -11.03
CA TYR A 167 -35.44 27.50 -11.39
C TYR A 167 -34.06 27.82 -11.97
N VAL A 168 -34.03 28.63 -13.04
CA VAL A 168 -32.78 29.10 -13.66
C VAL A 168 -31.92 29.93 -12.69
N ALA A 169 -32.55 30.57 -11.70
CA ALA A 169 -31.85 31.33 -10.66
C ALA A 169 -31.18 30.44 -9.60
N GLY A 170 -31.40 29.12 -9.62
CA GLY A 170 -30.95 28.17 -8.61
C GLY A 170 -31.93 28.02 -7.42
N GLY A 171 -31.54 27.22 -6.43
CA GLY A 171 -32.29 27.01 -5.18
C GLY A 171 -33.36 25.92 -5.22
N SER A 172 -33.60 25.28 -6.35
CA SER A 172 -34.50 24.11 -6.42
C SER A 172 -33.85 22.89 -5.76
N VAL A 173 -34.52 22.31 -4.76
CA VAL A 173 -34.10 21.07 -4.12
C VAL A 173 -34.54 19.89 -4.98
N VAL A 174 -33.57 19.10 -5.46
CA VAL A 174 -33.82 17.87 -6.23
C VAL A 174 -33.53 16.66 -5.34
N THR A 175 -34.56 15.85 -5.13
CA THR A 175 -34.43 14.56 -4.44
C THR A 175 -33.96 13.52 -5.45
N VAL A 176 -32.84 12.85 -5.14
CA VAL A 176 -32.32 11.73 -5.92
C VAL A 176 -32.69 10.42 -5.21
N ILE A 177 -33.35 9.52 -5.93
CA ILE A 177 -33.69 8.17 -5.47
C ILE A 177 -32.81 7.19 -6.23
N GLY A 178 -32.21 6.27 -5.49
CA GLY A 178 -31.26 5.32 -6.02
C GLY A 178 -30.57 4.55 -4.90
N SER A 179 -29.38 4.04 -5.17
CA SER A 179 -28.62 3.24 -4.21
C SER A 179 -27.16 3.71 -4.12
N GLY A 180 -26.44 3.26 -3.10
CA GLY A 180 -25.01 3.58 -2.94
C GLY A 180 -24.69 5.00 -2.44
N PHE A 181 -25.68 5.78 -1.98
CA PHE A 181 -25.48 7.15 -1.46
C PHE A 181 -24.92 7.20 -0.02
N GLN A 182 -24.05 6.27 0.37
CA GLN A 182 -23.54 6.18 1.74
C GLN A 182 -22.40 7.17 2.06
N GLY A 183 -22.18 8.16 1.18
CA GLY A 183 -21.03 9.06 1.22
C GLY A 183 -19.77 8.36 0.70
N GLY A 184 -19.01 9.05 -0.15
CA GLY A 184 -17.68 8.60 -0.53
C GLY A 184 -16.72 8.58 0.66
N PRO A 185 -15.49 8.07 0.47
CA PRO A 185 -14.45 8.16 1.50
C PRO A 185 -14.11 9.63 1.79
N SER A 186 -13.94 9.97 3.08
CA SER A 186 -13.76 11.36 3.53
C SER A 186 -12.36 11.91 3.23
N PRO A 187 -12.23 13.13 2.66
CA PRO A 187 -13.32 14.07 2.39
C PRO A 187 -14.08 13.70 1.11
N SER A 188 -15.37 13.35 1.24
CA SER A 188 -16.25 13.18 0.10
C SER A 188 -16.66 14.57 -0.37
N VAL A 189 -16.47 14.85 -1.66
CA VAL A 189 -17.04 16.04 -2.29
C VAL A 189 -18.31 15.59 -2.98
N ASP A 190 -19.33 15.27 -2.18
CA ASP A 190 -20.62 14.85 -2.70
C ASP A 190 -21.24 16.00 -3.50
N GLN A 191 -21.36 15.79 -4.82
CA GLN A 191 -21.71 16.83 -5.78
C GLN A 191 -22.84 16.37 -6.68
N CYS A 192 -23.76 17.29 -6.96
CA CYS A 192 -24.75 17.14 -8.02
C CYS A 192 -24.31 17.96 -9.24
N ARG A 193 -24.42 17.37 -10.43
CA ARG A 193 -24.13 18.06 -11.69
C ARG A 193 -25.39 18.24 -12.52
N PHE A 194 -25.71 19.50 -12.83
CA PHE A 194 -26.81 19.91 -13.70
C PHE A 194 -26.24 20.47 -15.00
N GLY A 195 -26.13 19.62 -16.03
CA GLY A 195 -25.45 19.99 -17.27
C GLY A 195 -23.97 20.29 -17.03
N THR A 196 -23.56 21.55 -17.20
CA THR A 196 -22.18 22.03 -16.95
C THR A 196 -22.00 22.61 -15.54
N VAL A 197 -23.07 22.79 -14.78
CA VAL A 197 -23.03 23.39 -13.43
C VAL A 197 -22.89 22.28 -12.40
N VAL A 198 -21.94 22.43 -11.48
CA VAL A 198 -21.74 21.53 -10.34
C VAL A 198 -22.09 22.27 -9.06
N THR A 199 -22.87 21.64 -8.20
CA THR A 199 -23.19 22.12 -6.85
C THR A 199 -22.78 21.07 -5.84
N THR A 200 -22.30 21.50 -4.68
CA THR A 200 -22.12 20.63 -3.52
C THR A 200 -23.48 20.36 -2.88
N ALA A 201 -23.64 19.18 -2.29
CA ALA A 201 -24.74 18.96 -1.35
C ALA A 201 -24.61 19.95 -0.18
N GLU A 202 -25.72 20.57 0.23
CA GLU A 202 -25.81 21.36 1.47
C GLU A 202 -25.99 20.47 2.70
#